data_AF-A0A318YW81-F1
#
_entry.id   AF-A0A318YW81-F1
#
_cell.length_a   1.000
_cell.length_b   1.000
_cell.length_c   1.000
_cell.angle_alpha   90.00
_cell.angle_beta   90.00
_cell.angle_gamma   90.00
#
_symmetry.space_group_name_H-M   'P 1'
#
loop_
_entity.id
_entity.type
_entity.pdbx_description
1 polymer ?
#
loop_
_entity_poly.entity_id
_entity_poly.type
_entity_poly.pdbx_seq_one_letter_code
_entity_poly.pdbx_strand_id
1 'polypeptide(L)'
;MLIYVRTTVLSHGGRVTLEGTSNLYVPSDRGQTAPVPDHPLTKLGPFPQVFHHSSDEAKCRQFSSCYQWLSCDVEFAESSGTAVRITSYINNLHPNNTRAYASIEKLISLAIAPWNDVLVKGYQGRRPRRIYTYGVSNSEVPPWAEYPPKDLLPVVPYQKITRFDWASEDWQSHCDKVEEYLRLPDVDPKYHVFPPEPDDPPETQDLLGYMTPEMWESPKSVERIVRAKWRRLHRFSYPEPGISYTYEDWKAGETAKPIFGPWEWEGEYEMTQDHEYYSVSLEDEFRQQGLQVIVRVFSIDLTTNEPHYPGDQDFHLDGMLNEHNVATAQFCYSSENITESRISYQQNDDLSLHGHQPDPLCIYRLYGTPPCPAVGEEPKALNLQTLGSVAVTSGRLLAWSNTLRYKKHPFSLLDPSRPGHQRCVVLWLVDPHYRICSTRNVPPQQHDWWRNAVLASSTLLSTFPKELIDMVMNETGPWPMDLSEALAYKKRSEAEREEAHEAQKSMFQNYWFWYDLEYR
;
A
#
# COMPACT_ATOMS: atom_id res chain seq x y z
N MET A 1 -13.35 12.74 15.96
CA MET A 1 -11.91 13.01 15.73
C MET A 1 -11.45 14.07 16.70
N LEU A 2 -10.18 14.09 17.05
CA LEU A 2 -9.54 15.16 17.82
C LEU A 2 -9.26 16.34 16.87
N ILE A 3 -9.50 17.56 17.33
CA ILE A 3 -9.07 18.80 16.67
C ILE A 3 -8.17 19.52 17.67
N TYR A 4 -6.88 19.65 17.34
CA TYR A 4 -5.93 20.30 18.24
C TYR A 4 -6.35 21.75 18.51
N VAL A 5 -6.07 22.25 19.72
CA VAL A 5 -6.48 23.58 20.23
C VAL A 5 -7.99 23.78 20.41
N ARG A 6 -8.86 22.92 19.87
CA ARG A 6 -10.33 23.01 19.98
C ARG A 6 -10.96 21.93 20.85
N THR A 7 -10.54 20.67 20.71
CA THR A 7 -11.12 19.55 21.46
C THR A 7 -10.61 19.56 22.90
N THR A 8 -11.53 19.53 23.85
CA THR A 8 -11.22 19.43 25.28
C THR A 8 -10.74 18.03 25.63
N VAL A 9 -9.68 17.94 26.41
CA VAL A 9 -9.10 16.69 26.90
C VAL A 9 -9.12 16.65 28.42
N LEU A 10 -9.29 15.46 28.98
CA LEU A 10 -9.12 15.21 30.40
C LEU A 10 -7.61 15.14 30.68
N SER A 11 -7.11 16.05 31.51
CA SER A 11 -5.73 16.05 31.98
C SER A 11 -5.61 15.48 33.40
N HIS A 12 -4.38 15.29 33.88
CA HIS A 12 -4.07 14.85 35.26
C HIS A 12 -4.66 13.48 35.65
N GLY A 13 -4.80 12.56 34.70
CA GLY A 13 -5.26 11.19 34.97
C GLY A 13 -6.78 11.00 34.94
N GLY A 14 -7.56 12.04 34.59
CA GLY A 14 -8.99 11.89 34.30
C GLY A 14 -9.25 10.95 33.13
N ARG A 15 -10.28 10.10 33.25
CA ARG A 15 -10.65 9.11 32.24
C ARG A 15 -12.14 9.14 31.99
N VAL A 16 -12.54 9.01 30.72
CA VAL A 16 -13.94 8.76 30.34
C VAL A 16 -14.26 7.31 30.71
N THR A 17 -15.32 7.11 31.51
CA THR A 17 -15.77 5.77 31.90
C THR A 17 -17.02 5.38 31.11
N LEU A 18 -17.17 4.09 30.83
CA LEU A 18 -18.36 3.54 30.16
C LEU A 18 -19.49 3.23 31.14
N GLU A 19 -19.25 3.38 32.45
CA GLU A 19 -20.23 3.13 33.50
C GLU A 19 -21.14 4.33 33.71
N GLY A 20 -22.36 4.27 33.16
CA GLY A 20 -23.37 5.33 33.30
C GLY A 20 -23.20 6.49 32.32
N THR A 21 -24.28 6.87 31.62
CA THR A 21 -24.25 7.89 30.55
C THR A 21 -23.82 9.28 31.05
N SER A 22 -24.08 9.59 32.32
CA SER A 22 -23.67 10.85 32.96
C SER A 22 -22.16 10.96 33.15
N ASN A 23 -21.47 9.82 33.33
CA ASN A 23 -20.02 9.78 33.57
C ASN A 23 -19.20 9.90 32.29
N LEU A 24 -19.84 9.94 31.12
CA LEU A 24 -19.21 10.29 29.85
C LEU A 24 -18.76 11.76 29.82
N TYR A 25 -19.38 12.60 30.64
CA TYR A 25 -19.14 14.04 30.71
C TYR A 25 -18.62 14.41 32.11
N VAL A 26 -17.37 14.03 32.40
CA VAL A 26 -16.70 14.41 33.64
C VAL A 26 -16.54 15.94 33.67
N PRO A 27 -16.89 16.63 34.77
CA PRO A 27 -16.59 18.05 34.93
C PRO A 27 -15.07 18.24 34.80
N SER A 28 -14.62 18.85 33.70
CA SER A 28 -13.19 19.12 33.53
C SER A 28 -12.81 20.23 34.50
N ASP A 29 -11.95 19.94 35.48
CA ASP A 29 -11.50 20.91 36.49
C ASP A 29 -10.66 22.06 35.91
N ARG A 30 -10.40 22.07 34.60
CA ARG A 30 -9.92 23.18 33.77
C ARG A 30 -9.99 22.68 32.34
N GLY A 31 -10.85 23.25 31.50
CA GLY A 31 -11.04 22.89 30.09
C GLY A 31 -9.79 23.08 29.22
N GLN A 32 -8.77 22.26 29.44
CA GLN A 32 -7.56 22.21 28.63
C GLN A 32 -7.91 21.58 27.29
N THR A 33 -7.52 22.26 26.22
CA THR A 33 -7.64 21.73 24.87
C THR A 33 -6.41 20.91 24.52
N ALA A 34 -6.57 19.95 23.61
CA ALA A 34 -5.45 19.13 23.16
C ALA A 34 -4.34 20.03 22.57
N PRO A 35 -3.10 19.97 23.09
CA PRO A 35 -2.01 20.77 22.55
C PRO A 35 -1.68 20.32 21.13
N VAL A 36 -1.23 21.25 20.28
CA VAL A 36 -0.68 20.91 18.97
C VAL A 36 0.57 20.04 19.21
N PRO A 37 0.66 18.85 18.60
CA PRO A 37 1.83 18.01 18.76
C PRO A 37 3.03 18.68 18.10
N ASP A 38 4.23 18.45 18.65
CA ASP A 38 5.46 18.96 18.07
C ASP A 38 5.62 18.40 16.65
N HIS A 39 5.49 19.27 15.66
CA HIS A 39 5.61 18.88 14.27
C HIS A 39 7.05 18.44 13.97
N PRO A 40 7.29 17.40 13.16
CA PRO A 40 8.64 16.86 12.94
C PRO A 40 9.66 17.92 12.47
N LEU A 41 9.25 18.91 11.65
CA LEU A 41 10.13 20.04 11.26
C LEU A 41 10.54 20.96 12.41
N THR A 42 9.80 20.97 13.52
CA THR A 42 10.09 21.85 14.67
C THR A 42 11.23 21.29 15.53
N LYS A 43 11.51 19.98 15.44
CA LYS A 43 12.66 19.32 16.10
C LYS A 43 13.95 19.34 15.28
N LEU A 44 13.85 19.49 13.95
CA LEU A 44 14.99 19.80 13.11
C LEU A 44 15.36 21.27 13.37
N GLY A 45 16.36 21.50 14.22
CA GLY A 45 16.84 22.86 14.54
C GLY A 45 17.24 23.66 13.29
N PRO A 46 17.62 24.95 13.42
CA PRO A 46 18.02 25.79 12.30
C PRO A 46 19.40 25.36 11.76
N PHE A 47 19.47 24.19 11.14
CA PHE A 47 20.57 23.81 10.27
C PHE A 47 20.47 24.67 9.00
N PRO A 48 21.59 25.12 8.42
CA PRO A 48 21.56 25.93 7.21
C PRO A 48 20.77 25.18 6.12
N GLN A 49 19.85 25.90 5.47
CA GLN A 49 18.88 25.43 4.44
C GLN A 49 19.48 24.60 3.29
N VAL A 50 20.81 24.46 3.23
CA VAL A 50 21.58 23.77 2.19
C VAL A 50 21.55 22.24 2.36
N PHE A 51 21.10 21.70 3.50
CA PHE A 51 21.08 20.25 3.77
C PHE A 51 19.68 19.65 4.04
N HIS A 52 18.59 20.38 3.77
CA HIS A 52 17.25 19.78 3.86
C HIS A 52 17.07 18.78 2.71
N HIS A 53 17.03 17.49 3.05
CA HIS A 53 16.62 16.47 2.10
C HIS A 53 15.14 16.64 1.80
N SER A 54 14.77 16.51 0.52
CA SER A 54 13.38 16.61 0.05
C SER A 54 12.44 15.58 0.72
N SER A 55 13.00 14.52 1.31
CA SER A 55 12.33 13.55 2.19
C SER A 55 11.63 14.15 3.41
N ASP A 56 12.24 15.17 4.01
CA ASP A 56 11.85 15.65 5.33
C ASP A 56 10.62 16.57 5.23
N GLU A 57 10.55 17.40 4.19
CA GLU A 57 9.36 18.20 3.89
C GLU A 57 8.15 17.33 3.55
N ALA A 58 8.36 16.19 2.88
CA ALA A 58 7.29 15.28 2.47
C ALA A 58 6.71 14.48 3.64
N LYS A 59 7.56 13.96 4.54
CA LYS A 59 7.12 13.34 5.80
C LYS A 59 6.24 14.28 6.61
N CYS A 60 6.52 15.57 6.52
CA CYS A 60 5.77 16.58 7.25
C CYS A 60 4.37 16.84 6.68
N ARG A 61 4.16 16.67 5.38
CA ARG A 61 2.81 16.70 4.79
C ARG A 61 1.95 15.49 5.18
N GLN A 62 2.58 14.43 5.68
CA GLN A 62 1.88 13.23 6.18
C GLN A 62 1.61 13.29 7.68
N PHE A 63 2.02 14.36 8.35
CA PHE A 63 1.78 14.58 9.77
C PHE A 63 0.76 15.70 9.92
N SER A 64 -0.36 15.42 10.59
CA SER A 64 -1.36 16.46 10.82
C SER A 64 -1.12 17.19 12.14
N SER A 65 -0.90 18.50 12.06
CA SER A 65 -0.92 19.40 13.22
C SER A 65 -2.33 19.89 13.56
N CYS A 66 -3.34 19.50 12.78
CA CYS A 66 -4.72 19.96 12.89
C CYS A 66 -5.66 18.90 13.48
N TYR A 67 -5.50 17.63 13.05
CA TYR A 67 -6.45 16.56 13.32
C TYR A 67 -5.77 15.25 13.72
N GLN A 68 -6.48 14.45 14.52
CA GLN A 68 -6.11 13.08 14.82
C GLN A 68 -7.36 12.22 14.91
N TRP A 69 -7.36 11.03 14.31
CA TRP A 69 -8.37 10.03 14.62
C TRP A 69 -8.24 9.58 16.08
N LEU A 70 -9.40 9.33 16.69
CA LEU A 70 -9.47 8.88 18.07
C LEU A 70 -9.62 7.37 18.07
N SER A 71 -8.60 6.69 18.58
CA SER A 71 -8.66 5.28 18.92
C SER A 71 -9.55 5.07 20.15
N CYS A 72 -10.08 3.86 20.30
CA CYS A 72 -10.59 3.37 21.57
C CYS A 72 -9.53 2.49 22.25
N ASP A 73 -9.58 2.44 23.58
CA ASP A 73 -8.73 1.57 24.39
C ASP A 73 -9.36 0.20 24.54
N VAL A 74 -8.53 -0.82 24.36
CA VAL A 74 -8.91 -2.22 24.36
C VAL A 74 -8.02 -2.95 25.37
N GLU A 75 -8.63 -3.69 26.28
CA GLU A 75 -7.91 -4.51 27.26
C GLU A 75 -8.20 -5.99 26.99
N PHE A 76 -7.26 -6.85 27.30
CA PHE A 76 -7.48 -8.28 27.21
C PHE A 76 -8.34 -8.75 28.39
N ALA A 77 -9.43 -9.47 28.09
CA ALA A 77 -10.46 -9.80 29.08
C ALA A 77 -10.06 -10.96 30.01
N GLU A 78 -9.13 -11.80 29.56
CA GLU A 78 -8.71 -13.02 30.26
C GLU A 78 -7.20 -13.00 30.53
N SER A 79 -6.71 -13.93 31.35
CA SER A 79 -5.27 -14.07 31.66
C SER A 79 -4.44 -14.60 30.49
N SER A 80 -5.09 -15.20 29.49
CA SER A 80 -4.47 -15.77 28.28
C SER A 80 -5.43 -15.67 27.10
N GLY A 81 -4.93 -15.78 25.88
CA GLY A 81 -5.75 -15.75 24.66
C GLY A 81 -6.15 -14.34 24.22
N THR A 82 -6.91 -14.26 23.13
CA THR A 82 -7.17 -13.02 22.39
C THR A 82 -8.51 -12.37 22.71
N ALA A 83 -9.24 -12.85 23.72
CA ALA A 83 -10.49 -12.23 24.12
C ALA A 83 -10.23 -10.80 24.66
N VAL A 84 -11.00 -9.83 24.18
CA VAL A 84 -10.80 -8.41 24.53
C VAL A 84 -12.09 -7.73 24.99
N ARG A 85 -11.93 -6.62 25.71
CA ARG A 85 -12.97 -5.67 26.07
C ARG A 85 -12.57 -4.25 25.71
N ILE A 86 -13.50 -3.51 25.14
CA ILE A 86 -13.34 -2.08 24.89
C ILE A 86 -13.64 -1.33 26.19
N THR A 87 -12.71 -0.48 26.61
CA THR A 87 -12.77 0.23 27.90
C THR A 87 -13.01 1.73 27.76
N SER A 88 -12.95 2.27 26.55
CA SER A 88 -13.36 3.63 26.22
C SER A 88 -14.30 3.64 25.01
N TYR A 89 -15.11 4.69 24.84
CA TYR A 89 -16.14 4.65 23.81
C TYR A 89 -15.52 4.65 22.40
N ILE A 90 -16.15 4.02 21.41
CA ILE A 90 -15.74 4.15 20.01
C ILE A 90 -16.23 5.50 19.50
N ASN A 91 -15.34 6.30 18.91
CA ASN A 91 -15.70 7.62 18.39
C ASN A 91 -16.87 7.52 17.38
N ASN A 92 -17.95 8.27 17.62
CA ASN A 92 -19.23 8.23 16.89
C ASN A 92 -20.11 6.98 17.08
N LEU A 93 -19.79 6.07 18.01
CA LEU A 93 -20.67 4.95 18.40
C LEU A 93 -21.00 5.00 19.91
N HIS A 94 -22.27 5.30 20.23
CA HIS A 94 -22.69 5.49 21.62
C HIS A 94 -22.58 4.18 22.43
N PRO A 95 -22.04 4.20 23.67
CA PRO A 95 -21.84 3.00 24.51
C PRO A 95 -23.09 2.13 24.75
N ASN A 96 -24.29 2.72 24.75
CA ASN A 96 -25.56 1.97 24.84
C ASN A 96 -25.77 0.95 23.69
N ASN A 97 -25.01 1.02 22.59
CA ASN A 97 -25.05 0.04 21.51
C ASN A 97 -24.26 -1.23 21.87
N THR A 98 -24.63 -1.89 22.96
CA THR A 98 -23.88 -3.04 23.54
C THR A 98 -23.63 -4.17 22.54
N ARG A 99 -24.59 -4.44 21.64
CA ARG A 99 -24.43 -5.45 20.57
C ARG A 99 -23.34 -5.08 19.56
N ALA A 100 -23.22 -3.80 19.23
CA ALA A 100 -22.21 -3.33 18.29
C ALA A 100 -20.81 -3.41 18.93
N TYR A 101 -20.67 -2.99 20.19
CA TYR A 101 -19.43 -3.15 20.97
C TYR A 101 -19.01 -4.62 21.06
N ALA A 102 -19.92 -5.51 21.47
CA ALA A 102 -19.62 -6.95 21.55
C ALA A 102 -19.20 -7.56 20.20
N SER A 103 -19.81 -7.10 19.10
CA SER A 103 -19.43 -7.56 17.76
C SER A 103 -18.04 -7.05 17.36
N ILE A 104 -17.72 -5.80 17.67
CA ILE A 104 -16.41 -5.19 17.38
C ILE A 104 -15.31 -5.80 18.26
N GLU A 105 -15.57 -6.04 19.54
CA GLU A 105 -14.67 -6.78 20.45
C GLU A 105 -14.33 -8.16 19.88
N LYS A 106 -15.34 -8.90 19.39
CA LYS A 106 -15.11 -10.18 18.72
C LYS A 106 -14.27 -10.04 17.45
N LEU A 107 -14.50 -9.00 16.65
CA LEU A 107 -13.69 -8.75 15.45
C LEU A 107 -12.25 -8.40 15.79
N ILE A 108 -12.01 -7.59 16.82
CA ILE A 108 -10.65 -7.27 17.30
C ILE A 108 -9.97 -8.56 17.80
N SER A 109 -10.68 -9.38 18.57
CA SER A 109 -10.20 -10.68 19.04
C SER A 109 -9.76 -11.60 17.90
N LEU A 110 -10.53 -11.63 16.80
CA LEU A 110 -10.22 -12.39 15.59
C LEU A 110 -9.11 -11.76 14.74
N ALA A 111 -8.88 -10.46 14.86
CA ALA A 111 -7.84 -9.73 14.12
C ALA A 111 -6.45 -9.87 14.73
N ILE A 112 -6.33 -10.21 16.02
CA ILE A 112 -5.04 -10.31 16.73
C ILE A 112 -4.10 -11.32 16.07
N ALA A 113 -4.53 -12.56 15.82
CA ALA A 113 -3.66 -13.56 15.20
C ALA A 113 -3.22 -13.16 13.76
N PRO A 114 -4.13 -12.70 12.88
CA PRO A 114 -3.73 -12.11 11.60
C PRO A 114 -2.79 -10.91 11.71
N TRP A 115 -2.94 -10.05 12.73
CA TRP A 115 -1.99 -8.95 12.99
C TRP A 115 -0.61 -9.48 13.39
N ASN A 116 -0.52 -10.44 14.31
CA ASN A 116 0.72 -11.12 14.68
C ASN A 116 1.44 -11.73 13.46
N ASP A 117 0.67 -12.17 12.46
CA ASP A 117 1.22 -12.75 11.22
C ASP A 117 1.75 -11.72 10.23
N VAL A 118 1.26 -10.48 10.24
CA VAL A 118 1.62 -9.46 9.23
C VAL A 118 2.53 -8.35 9.76
N LEU A 119 2.58 -8.11 11.07
CA LEU A 119 3.39 -7.05 11.66
C LEU A 119 4.89 -7.22 11.33
N VAL A 120 5.52 -6.12 10.94
CA VAL A 120 6.94 -6.05 10.55
C VAL A 120 7.76 -5.50 11.70
N LYS A 121 8.95 -6.07 11.95
CA LYS A 121 9.85 -5.68 13.05
C LYS A 121 11.28 -5.51 12.52
N GLY A 122 11.89 -4.34 12.74
CA GLY A 122 13.23 -4.06 12.23
C GLY A 122 13.26 -4.07 10.70
N TYR A 123 14.39 -3.74 10.08
CA TYR A 123 14.50 -3.53 8.63
C TYR A 123 14.21 -4.75 7.72
N GLN A 124 13.89 -5.92 8.28
CA GLN A 124 13.64 -7.16 7.54
C GLN A 124 12.14 -7.33 7.24
N GLY A 125 11.81 -7.73 6.01
CA GLY A 125 10.42 -8.04 5.63
C GLY A 125 9.84 -9.22 6.41
N ARG A 126 8.51 -9.40 6.40
CA ARG A 126 7.86 -10.50 7.15
C ARG A 126 8.19 -11.91 6.61
N ARG A 127 8.56 -11.99 5.34
CA ARG A 127 8.89 -13.22 4.62
C ARG A 127 10.06 -12.93 3.66
N PRO A 128 10.96 -13.89 3.43
CA PRO A 128 12.02 -13.71 2.46
C PRO A 128 11.48 -13.69 1.03
N ARG A 129 12.23 -13.08 0.11
CA ARG A 129 11.98 -13.18 -1.33
C ARG A 129 11.90 -14.65 -1.73
N ARG A 130 10.99 -15.00 -2.66
CA ARG A 130 10.87 -16.37 -3.18
C ARG A 130 11.85 -16.70 -4.30
N ILE A 131 12.29 -15.66 -4.99
CA ILE A 131 13.29 -15.71 -6.04
C ILE A 131 14.34 -14.69 -5.62
N TYR A 132 15.55 -15.17 -5.37
CA TYR A 132 16.67 -14.30 -5.08
C TYR A 132 17.78 -14.57 -6.08
N THR A 133 18.13 -13.57 -6.89
CA THR A 133 19.09 -13.72 -7.97
C THR A 133 19.69 -12.38 -8.35
N TYR A 134 20.97 -12.40 -8.73
CA TYR A 134 21.68 -11.26 -9.31
C TYR A 134 21.70 -11.29 -10.85
N GLY A 135 21.25 -12.37 -11.48
CA GLY A 135 21.25 -12.53 -12.95
C GLY A 135 20.05 -13.32 -13.47
N VAL A 136 20.02 -13.54 -14.79
CA VAL A 136 18.98 -14.35 -15.45
C VAL A 136 19.56 -15.49 -16.30
N SER A 137 20.88 -15.51 -16.54
CA SER A 137 21.55 -16.51 -17.36
C SER A 137 22.96 -16.78 -16.85
N ASN A 138 23.43 -18.03 -17.03
CA ASN A 138 24.82 -18.43 -16.81
C ASN A 138 25.77 -18.04 -17.96
N SER A 139 25.29 -17.31 -18.96
CA SER A 139 26.11 -16.84 -20.08
C SER A 139 27.01 -15.68 -19.66
N GLU A 140 28.29 -15.73 -20.05
CA GLU A 140 29.23 -14.61 -19.92
C GLU A 140 28.78 -13.40 -20.77
N VAL A 141 28.06 -13.65 -21.86
CA VAL A 141 27.46 -12.60 -22.70
C VAL A 141 26.02 -12.37 -22.22
N PRO A 142 25.68 -11.17 -21.74
CA PRO A 142 24.32 -10.88 -21.31
C PRO A 142 23.36 -10.87 -22.51
N PRO A 143 22.07 -11.24 -22.33
CA PRO A 143 21.10 -11.33 -23.42
C PRO A 143 20.98 -10.08 -24.30
N TRP A 144 21.21 -8.88 -23.75
CA TRP A 144 21.15 -7.64 -24.54
C TRP A 144 22.35 -7.44 -25.48
N ALA A 145 23.47 -8.11 -25.23
CA ALA A 145 24.71 -8.01 -26.02
C ALA A 145 24.77 -9.05 -27.15
N GLU A 146 23.76 -9.92 -27.26
CA GLU A 146 23.57 -10.78 -28.42
C GLU A 146 23.17 -9.93 -29.63
N TYR A 147 23.58 -10.35 -30.83
CA TYR A 147 23.26 -9.66 -32.08
C TYR A 147 22.46 -10.57 -33.00
N PRO A 148 21.72 -10.02 -33.97
CA PRO A 148 21.11 -10.83 -35.02
C PRO A 148 22.14 -11.71 -35.72
N PRO A 149 21.73 -12.88 -36.25
CA PRO A 149 22.62 -13.77 -36.97
C PRO A 149 23.44 -13.01 -38.02
N LYS A 150 24.77 -13.17 -37.99
CA LYS A 150 25.71 -12.36 -38.80
C LYS A 150 25.48 -12.51 -40.30
N ASP A 151 24.90 -13.63 -40.72
CA ASP A 151 24.49 -13.95 -42.09
C ASP A 151 23.20 -13.24 -42.54
N LEU A 152 22.38 -12.78 -41.59
CA LEU A 152 21.18 -11.97 -41.83
C LEU A 152 21.45 -10.46 -41.63
N LEU A 153 22.33 -10.09 -40.69
CA LEU A 153 22.76 -8.70 -40.50
C LEU A 153 24.27 -8.65 -40.17
N PRO A 154 25.13 -8.22 -41.11
CA PRO A 154 26.56 -8.07 -40.85
C PRO A 154 26.81 -6.94 -39.84
N VAL A 155 27.54 -7.26 -38.78
CA VAL A 155 27.79 -6.36 -37.62
C VAL A 155 28.97 -5.40 -37.87
N VAL A 156 29.62 -5.46 -39.03
CA VAL A 156 30.86 -4.71 -39.30
C VAL A 156 30.55 -3.23 -39.55
N PRO A 157 31.22 -2.28 -38.85
CA PRO A 157 31.17 -0.87 -39.21
C PRO A 157 31.61 -0.75 -40.68
N TYR A 158 30.84 -0.01 -41.49
CA TYR A 158 31.08 0.26 -42.92
C TYR A 158 30.61 -0.78 -43.95
N GLN A 159 30.07 -1.95 -43.55
CA GLN A 159 29.31 -2.81 -44.48
C GLN A 159 27.82 -2.51 -44.38
N LYS A 160 27.35 -1.48 -45.09
CA LYS A 160 25.91 -1.28 -45.26
C LYS A 160 25.38 -2.36 -46.21
N ILE A 161 24.27 -3.01 -45.86
CA ILE A 161 23.52 -3.81 -46.82
C ILE A 161 22.91 -2.80 -47.81
N THR A 162 23.58 -2.58 -48.95
CA THR A 162 23.03 -1.75 -50.01
C THR A 162 22.84 -2.59 -51.26
N ARG A 163 21.69 -2.39 -51.91
CA ARG A 163 21.36 -3.03 -53.18
C ARG A 163 22.36 -2.71 -54.30
N PHE A 164 23.13 -1.62 -54.15
CA PHE A 164 24.13 -1.20 -55.12
C PHE A 164 25.45 -1.97 -55.00
N ASP A 165 25.74 -2.54 -53.82
CA ASP A 165 26.99 -3.26 -53.54
C ASP A 165 26.86 -4.79 -53.74
N TRP A 166 25.64 -5.31 -53.89
CA TRP A 166 25.34 -6.75 -53.98
C TRP A 166 24.82 -7.12 -55.37
N ALA A 167 25.25 -8.27 -55.92
CA ALA A 167 24.66 -8.79 -57.14
C ALA A 167 23.21 -9.25 -56.90
N SER A 168 22.37 -9.22 -57.94
CA SER A 168 20.95 -9.62 -57.82
C SER A 168 20.77 -11.05 -57.29
N GLU A 169 21.68 -11.96 -57.63
CA GLU A 169 21.67 -13.35 -57.14
C GLU A 169 22.00 -13.45 -55.65
N ASP A 170 22.95 -12.63 -55.16
CA ASP A 170 23.31 -12.56 -53.74
C ASP A 170 22.17 -11.96 -52.91
N TRP A 171 21.46 -10.95 -53.45
CA TRP A 171 20.29 -10.36 -52.81
C TRP A 171 19.14 -11.37 -52.69
N GLN A 172 18.85 -12.11 -53.76
CA GLN A 172 17.80 -13.14 -53.72
C GLN A 172 18.12 -14.23 -52.68
N SER A 173 19.36 -14.74 -52.68
CA SER A 173 19.80 -15.74 -51.70
C SER A 173 19.69 -15.23 -50.25
N HIS A 174 19.91 -13.94 -50.02
CA HIS A 174 19.72 -13.32 -48.72
C HIS A 174 18.24 -13.19 -48.34
N CYS A 175 17.38 -12.75 -49.26
CA CYS A 175 15.94 -12.71 -49.03
C CYS A 175 15.38 -14.10 -48.67
N ASP A 176 15.83 -15.16 -49.34
CA ASP A 176 15.40 -16.53 -49.06
C ASP A 176 15.75 -16.95 -47.61
N LYS A 177 16.95 -16.59 -47.12
CA LYS A 177 17.36 -16.83 -45.72
C LYS A 177 16.54 -16.02 -44.73
N VAL A 178 16.24 -14.75 -45.06
CA VAL A 178 15.36 -13.92 -44.23
C VAL A 178 13.96 -14.52 -44.18
N GLU A 179 13.43 -15.01 -45.31
CA GLU A 179 12.13 -15.66 -45.36
C GLU A 179 12.06 -16.91 -44.48
N GLU A 180 13.09 -17.74 -44.50
CA GLU A 180 13.23 -18.89 -43.58
C GLU A 180 13.26 -18.44 -42.11
N TYR A 181 14.02 -17.39 -41.80
CA TYR A 181 14.11 -16.83 -40.46
C TYR A 181 12.76 -16.27 -39.95
N LEU A 182 11.99 -15.62 -40.82
CA LEU A 182 10.67 -15.08 -40.47
C LEU A 182 9.65 -16.19 -40.14
N ARG A 183 9.82 -17.41 -40.67
CA ARG A 183 8.95 -18.57 -40.39
C ARG A 183 9.13 -19.18 -39.00
N LEU A 184 10.22 -18.86 -38.29
CA LEU A 184 10.43 -19.35 -36.93
C LEU A 184 9.24 -18.92 -36.04
N PRO A 185 8.74 -19.75 -35.12
CA PRO A 185 7.64 -19.35 -34.25
C PRO A 185 8.08 -18.23 -33.30
N ASP A 186 7.27 -17.17 -33.19
CA ASP A 186 7.50 -16.09 -32.23
C ASP A 186 7.45 -16.64 -30.79
N VAL A 187 8.28 -16.08 -29.91
CA VAL A 187 8.24 -16.42 -28.48
C VAL A 187 7.09 -15.65 -27.83
N ASP A 188 6.47 -16.25 -26.80
CA ASP A 188 5.46 -15.57 -25.98
C ASP A 188 6.03 -14.23 -25.43
N PRO A 189 5.34 -13.10 -25.62
CA PRO A 189 5.78 -11.77 -25.20
C PRO A 189 6.25 -11.68 -23.75
N LYS A 190 5.73 -12.52 -22.85
CA LYS A 190 6.18 -12.53 -21.45
C LYS A 190 7.68 -12.81 -21.29
N TYR A 191 8.28 -13.56 -22.21
CA TYR A 191 9.69 -13.95 -22.16
C TYR A 191 10.61 -13.05 -22.97
N HIS A 192 10.07 -12.06 -23.71
CA HIS A 192 10.90 -11.17 -24.53
C HIS A 192 11.90 -10.38 -23.68
N VAL A 193 13.12 -10.22 -24.18
CA VAL A 193 14.13 -9.38 -23.53
C VAL A 193 13.83 -7.90 -23.79
N PHE A 194 13.51 -7.57 -25.03
CA PHE A 194 13.35 -6.19 -25.49
C PHE A 194 11.87 -5.80 -25.58
N PRO A 195 11.50 -4.56 -25.22
CA PRO A 195 10.21 -4.01 -25.60
C PRO A 195 10.15 -3.78 -27.14
N PRO A 196 8.95 -3.75 -27.74
CA PRO A 196 8.80 -3.38 -29.14
C PRO A 196 9.21 -1.91 -29.38
N GLU A 197 9.86 -1.63 -30.51
CA GLU A 197 10.18 -0.26 -30.93
C GLU A 197 8.99 0.41 -31.62
N PRO A 198 8.87 1.75 -31.61
CA PRO A 198 7.74 2.45 -32.24
C PRO A 198 7.53 2.14 -33.74
N ASP A 199 8.61 1.79 -34.44
CA ASP A 199 8.60 1.46 -35.87
C ASP A 199 8.42 -0.05 -36.15
N ASP A 200 8.28 -0.88 -35.10
CA ASP A 200 8.06 -2.31 -35.25
C ASP A 200 6.64 -2.62 -35.70
N PRO A 201 6.44 -3.65 -36.55
CA PRO A 201 5.11 -4.14 -36.86
C PRO A 201 4.40 -4.63 -35.59
N PRO A 202 3.06 -4.44 -35.47
CA PRO A 202 2.28 -4.91 -34.33
C PRO A 202 2.56 -6.38 -33.99
N GLU A 203 2.70 -6.70 -32.69
CA GLU A 203 3.03 -8.06 -32.22
C GLU A 203 2.03 -9.13 -32.67
N THR A 204 0.78 -8.74 -32.94
CA THR A 204 -0.27 -9.63 -33.43
C THR A 204 -0.17 -9.99 -34.91
N GLN A 205 0.69 -9.32 -35.68
CA GLN A 205 0.89 -9.59 -37.10
C GLN A 205 1.97 -10.64 -37.33
N ASP A 206 1.71 -11.52 -38.30
CA ASP A 206 2.73 -12.35 -38.93
C ASP A 206 3.70 -11.48 -39.73
N LEU A 207 4.98 -11.52 -39.38
CA LEU A 207 6.01 -10.70 -40.01
C LEU A 207 6.25 -11.09 -41.47
N LEU A 208 6.07 -12.36 -41.82
CA LEU A 208 6.22 -12.82 -43.19
C LEU A 208 5.07 -12.28 -44.06
N GLY A 209 3.83 -12.43 -43.61
CA GLY A 209 2.65 -11.87 -44.28
C GLY A 209 2.59 -10.33 -44.31
N TYR A 210 3.36 -9.65 -43.45
CA TYR A 210 3.48 -8.19 -43.44
C TYR A 210 4.39 -7.65 -44.57
N MET A 211 5.31 -8.45 -45.08
CA MET A 211 6.28 -8.00 -46.08
C MET A 211 5.67 -7.95 -47.49
N THR A 212 5.56 -6.75 -48.07
CA THR A 212 5.14 -6.57 -49.48
C THR A 212 6.32 -6.76 -50.44
N PRO A 213 6.07 -7.00 -51.75
CA PRO A 213 7.13 -7.08 -52.75
C PRO A 213 8.04 -5.83 -52.73
N GLU A 214 7.48 -4.62 -52.59
CA GLU A 214 8.27 -3.39 -52.52
C GLU A 214 9.17 -3.31 -51.27
N MET A 215 8.73 -3.93 -50.17
CA MET A 215 9.52 -4.03 -48.94
C MET A 215 10.68 -5.02 -49.10
N TRP A 216 10.46 -6.15 -49.76
CA TRP A 216 11.53 -7.11 -50.09
C TRP A 216 12.59 -6.51 -51.03
N GLU A 217 12.22 -5.54 -51.87
CA GLU A 217 13.14 -4.84 -52.77
C GLU A 217 13.98 -3.75 -52.07
N SER A 218 13.67 -3.44 -50.80
CA SER A 218 14.26 -2.36 -50.02
C SER A 218 15.14 -2.92 -48.90
N PRO A 219 16.48 -2.78 -48.98
CA PRO A 219 17.39 -3.27 -47.95
C PRO A 219 17.09 -2.76 -46.55
N LYS A 220 16.65 -1.50 -46.44
CA LYS A 220 16.23 -0.91 -45.16
C LYS A 220 15.01 -1.61 -44.55
N SER A 221 14.07 -2.04 -45.39
CA SER A 221 12.85 -2.71 -44.93
C SER A 221 13.14 -4.15 -44.50
N VAL A 222 14.01 -4.85 -45.24
CA VAL A 222 14.52 -6.18 -44.87
C VAL A 222 15.34 -6.11 -43.58
N GLU A 223 16.23 -5.13 -43.42
CA GLU A 223 16.96 -4.94 -42.17
C GLU A 223 16.01 -4.70 -40.99
N ARG A 224 15.00 -3.84 -41.17
CA ARG A 224 14.01 -3.55 -40.14
C ARG A 224 13.23 -4.79 -39.73
N ILE A 225 12.75 -5.60 -40.68
CA ILE A 225 11.97 -6.81 -40.35
C ILE A 225 12.83 -7.86 -39.65
N VAL A 226 14.10 -8.01 -40.03
CA VAL A 226 15.03 -8.93 -39.36
C VAL A 226 15.26 -8.49 -37.91
N ARG A 227 15.45 -7.19 -37.65
CA ARG A 227 15.58 -6.64 -36.28
C ARG A 227 14.32 -6.85 -35.46
N ALA A 228 13.15 -6.59 -36.03
CA ALA A 228 11.86 -6.85 -35.39
C ALA A 228 11.70 -8.34 -35.05
N LYS A 229 11.99 -9.24 -35.99
CA LYS A 229 11.93 -10.69 -35.76
C LYS A 229 12.92 -11.14 -34.70
N TRP A 230 14.14 -10.62 -34.74
CA TRP A 230 15.16 -10.90 -33.75
C TRP A 230 14.71 -10.53 -32.33
N ARG A 231 14.10 -9.35 -32.14
CA ARG A 231 13.49 -8.96 -30.85
C ARG A 231 12.40 -9.95 -30.40
N ARG A 232 11.52 -10.40 -31.31
CA ARG A 232 10.45 -11.37 -30.99
C ARG A 232 10.94 -12.79 -30.68
N LEU A 233 12.13 -13.14 -31.16
CA LEU A 233 12.77 -14.42 -30.86
C LEU A 233 13.68 -14.35 -29.62
N HIS A 234 14.16 -13.16 -29.26
CA HIS A 234 15.04 -12.95 -28.11
C HIS A 234 14.30 -13.12 -26.80
N ARG A 235 14.66 -14.18 -26.08
CA ARG A 235 14.00 -14.56 -24.82
C ARG A 235 14.99 -14.71 -23.69
N PHE A 236 14.56 -14.35 -22.48
CA PHE A 236 15.20 -14.80 -21.25
C PHE A 236 14.33 -15.85 -20.56
N SER A 237 14.95 -16.67 -19.72
CA SER A 237 14.24 -17.68 -18.92
C SER A 237 14.01 -17.12 -17.53
N TYR A 238 12.76 -17.15 -17.05
CA TYR A 238 12.50 -16.77 -15.67
C TYR A 238 13.11 -17.81 -14.75
N PRO A 239 13.90 -17.40 -13.74
CA PRO A 239 14.25 -18.29 -12.65
C PRO A 239 12.97 -18.73 -11.93
N GLU A 240 12.85 -20.03 -11.71
CA GLU A 240 11.73 -20.60 -10.98
C GLU A 240 12.03 -20.64 -9.47
N PRO A 241 11.02 -20.42 -8.61
CA PRO A 241 11.17 -20.66 -7.18
C PRO A 241 11.47 -22.15 -6.97
N GLY A 242 12.44 -22.47 -6.11
CA GLY A 242 12.88 -23.85 -5.89
C GLY A 242 14.28 -24.17 -6.44
N ILE A 243 14.84 -23.34 -7.32
CA ILE A 243 16.18 -23.57 -7.90
C ILE A 243 17.28 -23.37 -6.86
N SER A 244 17.23 -22.26 -6.11
CA SER A 244 18.23 -21.94 -5.09
C SER A 244 18.04 -22.70 -3.78
N TYR A 245 16.78 -22.84 -3.37
CA TYR A 245 16.37 -23.45 -2.11
C TYR A 245 14.97 -24.02 -2.26
N THR A 246 14.66 -25.09 -1.54
CA THR A 246 13.35 -25.74 -1.58
C THR A 246 12.29 -24.91 -0.84
N TYR A 247 11.02 -25.32 -0.97
CA TYR A 247 9.95 -24.70 -0.18
C TYR A 247 10.15 -24.88 1.33
N GLU A 248 10.71 -26.01 1.76
CA GLU A 248 10.99 -26.26 3.18
C GLU A 248 12.15 -25.40 3.67
N ASP A 249 13.18 -25.21 2.87
CA ASP A 249 14.30 -24.30 3.17
C ASP A 249 13.80 -22.85 3.28
N TRP A 250 12.96 -22.39 2.33
CA TRP A 250 12.32 -21.07 2.37
C TRP A 250 11.50 -20.89 3.65
N LYS A 251 10.79 -21.93 4.08
CA LYS A 251 9.98 -21.94 5.31
C LYS A 251 10.84 -21.97 6.58
N ALA A 252 12.01 -22.58 6.53
CA ALA A 252 13.01 -22.56 7.60
C ALA A 252 13.78 -21.23 7.66
N GLY A 253 13.77 -20.46 6.56
CA GLY A 253 14.47 -19.19 6.42
C GLY A 253 15.84 -19.34 5.78
N GLU A 254 16.21 -20.53 5.32
CA GLU A 254 17.49 -20.85 4.67
C GLU A 254 17.52 -20.30 3.22
N THR A 255 17.51 -18.97 3.09
CA THR A 255 17.35 -18.24 1.84
C THR A 255 18.57 -17.41 1.43
N ALA A 256 19.70 -17.57 2.12
CA ALA A 256 20.93 -16.82 1.84
C ALA A 256 21.53 -17.11 0.45
N LYS A 257 21.20 -18.24 -0.18
CA LYS A 257 21.83 -18.63 -1.45
C LYS A 257 21.03 -18.07 -2.64
N PRO A 258 21.54 -17.09 -3.39
CA PRO A 258 20.89 -16.67 -4.62
C PRO A 258 21.07 -17.72 -5.72
N ILE A 259 20.18 -17.71 -6.71
CA ILE A 259 20.26 -18.61 -7.89
C ILE A 259 21.54 -18.32 -8.68
N PHE A 260 21.81 -17.05 -8.93
CA PHE A 260 23.08 -16.57 -9.48
C PHE A 260 23.69 -15.59 -8.48
N GLY A 261 24.96 -15.81 -8.14
CA GLY A 261 25.72 -14.94 -7.23
C GLY A 261 25.96 -13.56 -7.81
N PRO A 262 26.42 -12.60 -6.98
CA PRO A 262 26.72 -11.25 -7.43
C PRO A 262 27.77 -11.28 -8.56
N TRP A 263 27.54 -10.44 -9.56
CA TRP A 263 28.43 -10.25 -10.71
C TRP A 263 29.72 -9.55 -10.27
N GLU A 264 30.87 -10.10 -10.63
CA GLU A 264 32.20 -9.64 -10.21
C GLU A 264 32.41 -8.14 -10.44
N TRP A 265 32.52 -7.40 -9.34
CA TRP A 265 32.84 -5.98 -9.24
C TRP A 265 33.70 -5.78 -7.98
N GLU A 266 34.62 -4.81 -8.00
CA GLU A 266 35.61 -4.57 -6.94
C GLU A 266 35.01 -3.92 -5.66
N GLY A 267 33.75 -4.19 -5.33
CA GLY A 267 33.05 -3.65 -4.17
C GLY A 267 32.78 -4.69 -3.09
N GLU A 268 32.65 -4.25 -1.83
CA GLU A 268 32.12 -5.09 -0.75
C GLU A 268 30.61 -5.32 -1.01
N TYR A 269 30.21 -6.58 -1.19
CA TYR A 269 28.80 -6.96 -1.23
C TYR A 269 28.30 -7.16 0.19
N GLU A 270 27.08 -6.71 0.48
CA GLU A 270 26.37 -7.22 1.66
C GLU A 270 26.29 -8.74 1.55
N MET A 271 26.83 -9.43 2.56
CA MET A 271 26.71 -10.87 2.63
C MET A 271 25.24 -11.24 2.70
N THR A 272 24.83 -12.15 1.82
CA THR A 272 23.48 -12.69 1.85
C THR A 272 23.29 -13.45 3.17
N GLN A 273 22.22 -13.12 3.88
CA GLN A 273 21.88 -13.74 5.16
C GLN A 273 20.58 -14.53 5.05
N ASP A 274 20.48 -15.57 5.87
CA ASP A 274 19.24 -16.32 6.02
C ASP A 274 18.18 -15.44 6.68
N HIS A 275 16.93 -15.71 6.37
CA HIS A 275 15.79 -14.98 6.89
C HIS A 275 15.56 -15.32 8.36
N GLU A 276 15.72 -14.34 9.24
CA GLU A 276 15.44 -14.53 10.66
C GLU A 276 13.94 -14.35 10.92
N TYR A 277 13.24 -15.47 11.14
CA TYR A 277 11.85 -15.41 11.57
C TYR A 277 11.75 -14.94 13.03
N TYR A 278 10.84 -14.00 13.26
CA TYR A 278 10.45 -13.55 14.59
C TYR A 278 8.97 -13.85 14.85
N SER A 279 8.62 -14.10 16.11
CA SER A 279 7.24 -14.15 16.56
C SER A 279 6.81 -12.80 17.12
N VAL A 280 5.56 -12.43 16.87
CA VAL A 280 4.88 -11.32 17.55
C VAL A 280 3.71 -11.94 18.29
N SER A 281 3.54 -11.59 19.57
CA SER A 281 2.37 -11.98 20.34
C SER A 281 1.79 -10.76 21.02
N LEU A 282 0.90 -10.05 20.33
CA LEU A 282 0.26 -8.85 20.86
C LEU A 282 -0.42 -9.11 22.21
N GLU A 283 -1.01 -10.29 22.35
CA GLU A 283 -1.74 -10.73 23.53
C GLU A 283 -0.84 -11.11 24.72
N ASP A 284 0.42 -11.44 24.50
CA ASP A 284 1.35 -11.73 25.59
C ASP A 284 2.18 -10.50 25.93
N GLU A 285 2.66 -9.78 24.91
CA GLU A 285 3.53 -8.61 25.06
C GLU A 285 2.79 -7.40 25.62
N PHE A 286 1.55 -7.13 25.16
CA PHE A 286 0.80 -5.92 25.53
C PHE A 286 -0.40 -6.20 26.43
N ARG A 287 -0.48 -7.38 27.07
CA ARG A 287 -1.64 -7.75 27.91
C ARG A 287 -1.96 -6.72 28.98
N GLN A 288 -0.93 -6.29 29.72
CA GLN A 288 -1.08 -5.37 30.84
C GLN A 288 -1.38 -3.93 30.38
N GLN A 289 -0.84 -3.54 29.24
CA GLN A 289 -0.97 -2.18 28.70
C GLN A 289 -2.28 -1.97 27.92
N GLY A 290 -2.78 -3.05 27.30
CA GLY A 290 -3.86 -3.00 26.34
C GLY A 290 -3.43 -2.45 24.97
N LEU A 291 -4.36 -2.48 24.03
CA LEU A 291 -4.20 -1.99 22.66
C LEU A 291 -4.98 -0.70 22.45
N GLN A 292 -4.63 0.05 21.42
CA GLN A 292 -5.43 1.15 20.87
C GLN A 292 -5.88 0.78 19.47
N VAL A 293 -7.20 0.83 19.22
CA VAL A 293 -7.78 0.46 17.93
C VAL A 293 -8.64 1.59 17.41
N ILE A 294 -8.43 2.01 16.16
CA ILE A 294 -9.32 2.93 15.46
C ILE A 294 -10.31 2.07 14.67
N VAL A 295 -11.61 2.37 14.82
CA VAL A 295 -12.68 1.61 14.17
C VAL A 295 -13.38 2.48 13.15
N ARG A 296 -13.48 2.01 11.92
CA ARG A 296 -14.32 2.61 10.86
C ARG A 296 -15.31 1.59 10.35
N VAL A 297 -16.59 1.94 10.43
CA VAL A 297 -17.66 1.21 9.75
C VAL A 297 -18.08 2.01 8.55
N PHE A 298 -18.14 1.39 7.37
CA PHE A 298 -18.57 2.05 6.15
C PHE A 298 -19.47 1.14 5.31
N SER A 299 -20.28 1.78 4.47
CA SER A 299 -21.16 1.16 3.48
C SER A 299 -20.86 1.81 2.13
N ILE A 300 -20.66 1.00 1.11
CA ILE A 300 -20.68 1.42 -0.30
C ILE A 300 -22.01 0.91 -0.84
N ASP A 301 -22.97 1.82 -1.04
CA ASP A 301 -24.29 1.50 -1.57
C ASP A 301 -24.35 1.96 -3.04
N LEU A 302 -24.55 1.01 -3.95
CA LEU A 302 -24.73 1.25 -5.38
C LEU A 302 -26.22 1.28 -5.72
N THR A 303 -26.64 2.30 -6.46
CA THR A 303 -28.03 2.46 -6.88
C THR A 303 -28.15 2.24 -8.39
N THR A 304 -29.38 2.10 -8.88
CA THR A 304 -29.62 1.99 -10.33
C THR A 304 -29.17 3.24 -11.11
N ASN A 305 -29.12 4.40 -10.43
CA ASN A 305 -28.65 5.67 -11.01
C ASN A 305 -27.13 5.84 -10.89
N GLU A 306 -26.53 5.29 -9.84
CA GLU A 306 -25.09 5.29 -9.58
C GLU A 306 -24.59 3.84 -9.43
N PRO A 307 -24.53 3.08 -10.55
CA PRO A 307 -24.31 1.63 -10.51
C PRO A 307 -22.84 1.24 -10.40
N HIS A 308 -21.93 2.22 -10.25
CA HIS A 308 -20.48 2.04 -10.35
C HIS A 308 -19.74 2.71 -9.19
N TYR A 309 -18.91 1.93 -8.51
CA TYR A 309 -17.91 2.45 -7.58
C TYR A 309 -16.56 2.54 -8.31
N PRO A 310 -15.93 3.73 -8.39
CA PRO A 310 -14.71 3.95 -9.17
C PRO A 310 -13.44 3.31 -8.56
N GLY A 311 -13.48 2.92 -7.29
CA GLY A 311 -12.27 2.48 -6.58
C GLY A 311 -11.39 3.67 -6.14
N ASP A 312 -10.19 3.34 -5.69
CA ASP A 312 -9.18 4.34 -5.37
C ASP A 312 -8.43 4.75 -6.64
N GLN A 313 -7.95 5.99 -6.73
CA GLN A 313 -7.19 6.45 -7.90
C GLN A 313 -5.81 5.77 -7.96
N ASP A 314 -5.14 5.65 -6.82
CA ASP A 314 -3.77 5.14 -6.69
C ASP A 314 -3.60 4.30 -5.41
N PHE A 315 -2.45 3.65 -5.28
CA PHE A 315 -2.04 2.96 -4.06
C PHE A 315 -1.74 3.96 -2.95
N HIS A 316 -2.21 3.71 -1.73
CA HIS A 316 -1.99 4.60 -0.58
C HIS A 316 -1.79 3.81 0.72
N LEU A 317 -1.39 4.51 1.78
CA LEU A 317 -1.35 4.00 3.15
C LEU A 317 -2.47 4.60 3.97
N ASP A 318 -2.96 3.86 4.97
CA ASP A 318 -4.02 4.37 5.83
C ASP A 318 -3.45 5.24 6.97
N GLY A 319 -4.10 6.39 7.15
CA GLY A 319 -3.85 7.27 8.28
C GLY A 319 -2.75 8.30 8.05
N MET A 320 -2.54 9.14 9.07
CA MET A 320 -1.47 10.12 9.15
C MET A 320 -0.38 9.65 10.13
N LEU A 321 0.83 10.19 10.02
CA LEU A 321 1.96 9.81 10.87
C LEU A 321 1.70 10.03 12.36
N ASN A 322 0.92 11.07 12.73
CA ASN A 322 0.54 11.33 14.12
C ASN A 322 -0.45 10.30 14.70
N GLU A 323 -0.94 9.35 13.91
CA GLU A 323 -1.89 8.31 14.31
C GLU A 323 -1.23 6.97 14.59
N HIS A 324 0.05 6.79 14.19
CA HIS A 324 0.86 5.60 14.48
C HIS A 324 0.18 4.26 14.10
N ASN A 325 -0.53 4.21 12.97
CA ASN A 325 -1.15 2.97 12.50
C ASN A 325 -0.10 2.00 11.96
N VAL A 326 -0.04 0.77 12.49
CA VAL A 326 0.95 -0.25 12.12
C VAL A 326 0.36 -1.43 11.33
N ALA A 327 -0.93 -1.67 11.46
CA ALA A 327 -1.64 -2.71 10.71
C ALA A 327 -3.12 -2.39 10.52
N THR A 328 -3.68 -2.94 9.44
CA THR A 328 -5.10 -2.83 9.10
C THR A 328 -5.72 -4.21 9.06
N ALA A 329 -6.93 -4.35 9.62
CA ALA A 329 -7.80 -5.49 9.39
C ALA A 329 -9.15 -5.02 8.85
N GLN A 330 -9.59 -5.60 7.74
CA GLN A 330 -10.87 -5.31 7.10
C GLN A 330 -11.76 -6.55 7.06
N PHE A 331 -12.97 -6.44 7.58
CA PHE A 331 -13.99 -7.48 7.58
C PHE A 331 -15.23 -7.04 6.80
N CYS A 332 -15.57 -7.76 5.74
CA CYS A 332 -16.82 -7.54 5.01
C CYS A 332 -17.93 -8.38 5.63
N TYR A 333 -18.93 -7.74 6.24
CA TYR A 333 -20.03 -8.44 6.92
C TYR A 333 -21.29 -8.56 6.07
N SER A 334 -21.41 -7.79 5.00
CA SER A 334 -22.53 -7.88 4.07
C SER A 334 -22.11 -7.39 2.70
N SER A 335 -22.39 -8.18 1.68
CA SER A 335 -22.20 -7.81 0.28
C SER A 335 -23.30 -8.46 -0.55
N GLU A 336 -23.99 -7.67 -1.38
CA GLU A 336 -25.11 -8.13 -2.20
C GLU A 336 -25.13 -7.38 -3.54
N ASN A 337 -25.44 -8.10 -4.62
CA ASN A 337 -25.67 -7.56 -5.96
C ASN A 337 -24.51 -6.69 -6.52
N ILE A 338 -23.26 -7.04 -6.22
CA ILE A 338 -22.08 -6.37 -6.76
C ILE A 338 -21.14 -7.35 -7.44
N THR A 339 -20.42 -6.89 -8.47
CA THR A 339 -19.33 -7.65 -9.10
C THR A 339 -18.21 -7.88 -8.09
N GLU A 340 -17.27 -8.77 -8.39
CA GLU A 340 -16.18 -9.09 -7.47
C GLU A 340 -15.37 -7.83 -7.10
N SER A 341 -15.39 -7.47 -5.82
CA SER A 341 -14.59 -6.38 -5.26
C SER A 341 -13.21 -6.92 -4.88
N ARG A 342 -12.15 -6.19 -5.23
CA ARG A 342 -10.76 -6.62 -4.99
C ARG A 342 -9.92 -5.50 -4.39
N ILE A 343 -8.91 -5.88 -3.60
CA ILE A 343 -7.87 -4.98 -3.09
C ILE A 343 -6.53 -5.47 -3.64
N SER A 344 -5.75 -4.58 -4.23
CA SER A 344 -4.36 -4.82 -4.61
C SER A 344 -3.39 -4.29 -3.58
N TYR A 345 -2.23 -4.93 -3.49
CA TYR A 345 -1.16 -4.55 -2.57
C TYR A 345 0.14 -4.28 -3.32
N GLN A 346 0.90 -3.31 -2.83
CA GLN A 346 2.23 -2.94 -3.27
C GLN A 346 3.18 -2.85 -2.08
N GLN A 347 4.41 -3.29 -2.27
CA GLN A 347 5.48 -3.16 -1.28
C GLN A 347 6.65 -2.35 -1.85
N ASN A 348 7.40 -1.70 -0.97
CA ASN A 348 8.74 -1.25 -1.35
C ASN A 348 9.62 -2.47 -1.58
N ASP A 349 10.49 -2.38 -2.57
CA ASP A 349 11.59 -3.30 -2.73
C ASP A 349 12.89 -2.52 -2.66
N ASP A 350 13.83 -2.91 -1.82
CA ASP A 350 15.16 -2.31 -1.82
C ASP A 350 16.05 -3.01 -2.87
N LEU A 351 15.56 -3.04 -4.11
CA LEU A 351 16.28 -3.66 -5.20
C LEU A 351 17.38 -2.71 -5.67
N SER A 352 18.57 -2.88 -5.11
CA SER A 352 19.79 -2.33 -5.68
C SER A 352 20.24 -3.19 -6.86
N LEU A 353 20.46 -2.58 -8.03
CA LEU A 353 21.08 -3.27 -9.15
C LEU A 353 22.61 -3.43 -8.98
N HIS A 354 23.18 -2.91 -7.90
CA HIS A 354 24.58 -3.13 -7.60
C HIS A 354 24.84 -4.63 -7.45
N GLY A 355 25.89 -5.12 -8.12
CA GLY A 355 26.22 -6.54 -8.18
C GLY A 355 25.30 -7.40 -9.04
N HIS A 356 24.30 -6.84 -9.72
CA HIS A 356 23.54 -7.61 -10.70
C HIS A 356 24.33 -7.77 -12.00
N GLN A 357 24.06 -8.84 -12.74
CA GLN A 357 24.48 -8.98 -14.14
C GLN A 357 24.14 -7.69 -14.87
N PRO A 358 25.03 -7.14 -15.71
CA PRO A 358 24.72 -5.97 -16.50
C PRO A 358 23.65 -6.39 -17.51
N ASP A 359 22.38 -6.39 -17.13
CA ASP A 359 21.20 -6.63 -17.95
C ASP A 359 20.03 -5.93 -17.26
N PRO A 360 19.84 -4.64 -17.55
CA PRO A 360 18.76 -3.89 -16.91
C PRO A 360 17.40 -4.51 -17.28
N LEU A 361 17.20 -4.93 -18.53
CA LEU A 361 15.87 -5.27 -19.04
C LEU A 361 15.27 -6.50 -18.37
N CYS A 362 16.05 -7.57 -18.23
CA CYS A 362 15.53 -8.83 -17.69
C CYS A 362 15.31 -8.76 -16.17
N ILE A 363 16.19 -8.08 -15.42
CA ILE A 363 16.05 -7.94 -13.97
C ILE A 363 14.83 -7.10 -13.59
N TYR A 364 14.59 -5.97 -14.27
CA TYR A 364 13.38 -5.17 -14.02
C TYR A 364 12.12 -5.97 -14.27
N ARG A 365 12.08 -6.71 -15.39
CA ARG A 365 10.92 -7.55 -15.71
C ARG A 365 10.72 -8.69 -14.72
N LEU A 366 11.81 -9.29 -14.22
CA LEU A 366 11.75 -10.35 -13.21
C LEU A 366 11.11 -9.88 -11.90
N TYR A 367 11.53 -8.72 -11.40
CA TYR A 367 11.00 -8.17 -10.16
C TYR A 367 9.69 -7.37 -10.36
N GLY A 368 9.27 -7.17 -11.61
CA GLY A 368 8.06 -6.42 -11.97
C GLY A 368 8.21 -4.92 -11.73
N THR A 369 9.43 -4.41 -11.80
CA THR A 369 9.77 -2.99 -11.62
C THR A 369 9.90 -2.29 -12.97
N PRO A 370 9.72 -0.95 -13.04
CA PRO A 370 9.76 -0.24 -14.31
C PRO A 370 11.17 -0.25 -14.93
N PRO A 371 11.29 -0.35 -16.26
CA PRO A 371 12.58 -0.46 -16.93
C PRO A 371 13.39 0.84 -16.81
N CYS A 372 14.72 0.70 -16.74
CA CYS A 372 15.61 1.85 -16.77
C CYS A 372 15.62 2.56 -18.15
N PRO A 373 15.69 3.91 -18.18
CA PRO A 373 15.84 4.67 -19.42
C PRO A 373 17.14 4.41 -20.20
N ALA A 374 18.25 4.00 -19.56
CA ALA A 374 19.54 3.75 -20.24
C ALA A 374 20.45 2.74 -19.51
N VAL A 375 21.37 2.10 -20.23
CA VAL A 375 22.37 1.19 -19.63
C VAL A 375 23.29 1.98 -18.68
N GLY A 376 23.35 1.57 -17.41
CA GLY A 376 24.18 2.21 -16.39
C GLY A 376 23.55 3.42 -15.69
N GLU A 377 22.32 3.80 -16.04
CA GLU A 377 21.53 4.72 -15.21
C GLU A 377 20.67 3.90 -14.23
N GLU A 378 20.44 4.41 -13.03
CA GLU A 378 19.40 3.86 -12.16
C GLU A 378 18.03 4.38 -12.62
N PRO A 379 16.97 3.56 -12.55
CA PRO A 379 15.65 3.98 -13.00
C PRO A 379 15.18 5.08 -12.05
N LYS A 380 14.70 6.20 -12.61
CA LYS A 380 14.01 7.22 -11.81
C LYS A 380 12.70 6.71 -11.21
N ALA A 381 12.23 5.56 -11.68
CA ALA A 381 11.00 4.94 -11.26
C ALA A 381 11.14 4.31 -9.86
N LEU A 382 10.04 4.30 -9.12
CA LEU A 382 10.00 3.80 -7.75
C LEU A 382 10.25 2.28 -7.73
N ASN A 383 11.02 1.80 -6.75
CA ASN A 383 11.21 0.37 -6.50
C ASN A 383 9.96 -0.23 -5.82
N LEU A 384 8.83 -0.21 -6.53
CA LEU A 384 7.55 -0.71 -6.05
C LEU A 384 7.21 -2.00 -6.77
N GLN A 385 6.99 -3.05 -5.98
CA GLN A 385 6.51 -4.33 -6.51
C GLN A 385 5.02 -4.48 -6.22
N THR A 386 4.25 -4.78 -7.27
CA THR A 386 2.82 -5.12 -7.13
C THR A 386 2.67 -6.59 -6.80
N LEU A 387 2.16 -6.89 -5.60
CA LEU A 387 2.04 -8.26 -5.07
C LEU A 387 0.83 -9.04 -5.62
N GLY A 388 -0.11 -8.34 -6.25
CA GLY A 388 -1.33 -8.91 -6.81
C GLY A 388 -2.59 -8.32 -6.17
N SER A 389 -3.68 -9.10 -6.15
CA SER A 389 -4.97 -8.68 -5.59
C SER A 389 -5.69 -9.81 -4.86
N VAL A 390 -6.51 -9.45 -3.87
CA VAL A 390 -7.35 -10.36 -3.09
C VAL A 390 -8.81 -9.90 -3.16
N ALA A 391 -9.73 -10.84 -3.33
CA ALA A 391 -11.16 -10.56 -3.34
C ALA A 391 -11.70 -10.27 -1.93
N VAL A 392 -12.50 -9.21 -1.81
CA VAL A 392 -13.25 -8.82 -0.62
C VAL A 392 -14.59 -9.52 -0.66
N THR A 393 -14.75 -10.55 0.17
CA THR A 393 -15.93 -11.42 0.20
C THR A 393 -16.62 -11.35 1.55
N SER A 394 -17.95 -11.48 1.55
CA SER A 394 -18.74 -11.50 2.79
C SER A 394 -18.28 -12.65 3.70
N GLY A 395 -18.04 -12.34 4.98
CA GLY A 395 -17.55 -13.29 5.97
C GLY A 395 -16.03 -13.49 6.01
N ARG A 396 -15.25 -12.79 5.18
CA ARG A 396 -13.79 -12.85 5.18
C ARG A 396 -13.16 -11.65 5.89
N LEU A 397 -12.17 -11.93 6.74
CA LEU A 397 -11.28 -10.93 7.34
C LEU A 397 -9.96 -10.92 6.57
N LEU A 398 -9.53 -9.74 6.16
CA LEU A 398 -8.24 -9.49 5.52
C LEU A 398 -7.39 -8.67 6.49
N ALA A 399 -6.13 -9.03 6.68
CA ALA A 399 -5.18 -8.25 7.47
C ALA A 399 -3.90 -8.01 6.68
N TRP A 400 -3.35 -6.82 6.82
CA TRP A 400 -2.06 -6.43 6.23
C TRP A 400 -1.37 -5.41 7.11
N SER A 401 -0.04 -5.36 7.04
CA SER A 401 0.71 -4.31 7.72
C SER A 401 0.56 -2.99 6.99
N ASN A 402 0.64 -1.89 7.74
CA ASN A 402 0.76 -0.54 7.15
C ASN A 402 2.13 -0.32 6.49
N THR A 403 2.93 -1.38 6.32
CA THR A 403 4.05 -1.42 5.38
C THR A 403 3.67 -1.68 3.92
N LEU A 404 2.43 -2.11 3.69
CA LEU A 404 1.90 -2.37 2.36
C LEU A 404 0.98 -1.23 1.93
N ARG A 405 1.31 -0.63 0.79
CA ARG A 405 0.36 0.25 0.10
C ARG A 405 -0.73 -0.60 -0.51
N TYR A 406 -1.96 -0.08 -0.53
CA TYR A 406 -3.06 -0.82 -1.12
C TYR A 406 -3.97 0.08 -1.95
N LYS A 407 -4.74 -0.57 -2.82
CA LYS A 407 -5.68 0.08 -3.74
C LYS A 407 -6.94 -0.76 -3.86
N LYS A 408 -8.11 -0.17 -3.61
CA LYS A 408 -9.42 -0.77 -3.90
C LYS A 408 -9.75 -0.62 -5.37
N HIS A 409 -10.14 -1.72 -5.99
CA HIS A 409 -10.52 -1.74 -7.40
C HIS A 409 -11.98 -1.30 -7.60
N PRO A 410 -12.30 -0.75 -8.79
CA PRO A 410 -13.68 -0.46 -9.16
C PRO A 410 -14.54 -1.73 -9.19
N PHE A 411 -15.82 -1.59 -8.88
CA PHE A 411 -16.82 -2.64 -9.06
C PHE A 411 -18.19 -2.01 -9.35
N SER A 412 -19.09 -2.80 -9.91
CA SER A 412 -20.42 -2.34 -10.34
C SER A 412 -21.52 -3.29 -9.87
N LEU A 413 -22.78 -2.92 -10.10
CA LEU A 413 -23.92 -3.82 -9.89
C LEU A 413 -23.82 -5.07 -10.78
N LEU A 414 -24.15 -6.25 -10.23
CA LEU A 414 -24.31 -7.48 -11.02
C LEU A 414 -25.60 -7.43 -11.84
N ASP A 415 -26.72 -7.08 -11.19
CA ASP A 415 -28.01 -6.80 -11.80
C ASP A 415 -28.29 -5.29 -11.71
N PRO A 416 -28.16 -4.55 -12.84
CA PRO A 416 -28.38 -3.10 -12.87
C PRO A 416 -29.81 -2.65 -12.52
N SER A 417 -30.78 -3.57 -12.47
CA SER A 417 -32.18 -3.25 -12.12
C SER A 417 -32.43 -3.16 -10.62
N ARG A 418 -31.48 -3.64 -9.80
CA ARG A 418 -31.59 -3.69 -8.34
C ARG A 418 -30.44 -2.93 -7.69
N PRO A 419 -30.65 -2.28 -6.54
CA PRO A 419 -29.54 -1.75 -5.75
C PRO A 419 -28.64 -2.88 -5.24
N GLY A 420 -27.43 -2.54 -4.84
CA GLY A 420 -26.46 -3.45 -4.27
C GLY A 420 -25.57 -2.73 -3.26
N HIS A 421 -24.85 -3.48 -2.42
CA HIS A 421 -24.01 -2.88 -1.40
C HIS A 421 -22.80 -3.73 -1.02
N GLN A 422 -21.81 -3.07 -0.43
CA GLN A 422 -20.73 -3.68 0.32
C GLN A 422 -20.55 -2.95 1.64
N ARG A 423 -20.64 -3.68 2.75
CA ARG A 423 -20.50 -3.14 4.10
C ARG A 423 -19.36 -3.81 4.83
N CYS A 424 -18.49 -2.97 5.38
CA CYS A 424 -17.24 -3.39 5.98
C CYS A 424 -17.00 -2.71 7.32
N VAL A 425 -16.27 -3.41 8.19
CA VAL A 425 -15.61 -2.85 9.36
C VAL A 425 -14.11 -2.87 9.09
N VAL A 426 -13.45 -1.75 9.31
CA VAL A 426 -11.99 -1.61 9.26
C VAL A 426 -11.51 -1.29 10.66
N LEU A 427 -10.48 -2.02 11.08
CA LEU A 427 -9.78 -1.87 12.34
C LEU A 427 -8.34 -1.48 12.01
N TRP A 428 -7.90 -0.35 12.51
CA TRP A 428 -6.48 0.01 12.49
C TRP A 428 -5.89 -0.20 13.87
N LEU A 429 -4.82 -0.98 13.92
CA LEU A 429 -4.01 -1.15 15.11
C LEU A 429 -3.04 0.03 15.20
N VAL A 430 -3.18 0.83 16.26
CA VAL A 430 -2.18 1.82 16.65
C VAL A 430 -1.00 1.08 17.28
N ASP A 431 0.23 1.52 17.00
CA ASP A 431 1.44 0.93 17.56
C ASP A 431 1.31 0.74 19.08
N PRO A 432 1.34 -0.50 19.59
CA PRO A 432 1.23 -0.77 21.01
C PRO A 432 2.35 -0.12 21.86
N HIS A 433 3.50 0.22 21.28
CA HIS A 433 4.60 0.90 21.97
C HIS A 433 4.33 2.40 22.17
N TYR A 434 3.44 2.99 21.37
CA TYR A 434 3.10 4.41 21.44
C TYR A 434 1.64 4.61 21.81
N ARG A 435 1.40 5.30 22.92
CA ARG A 435 0.04 5.68 23.31
C ARG A 435 -0.28 7.06 22.77
N ILE A 436 -1.26 7.14 21.89
CA ILE A 436 -1.82 8.40 21.39
C ILE A 436 -3.04 8.82 22.24
N CYS A 437 -3.47 10.08 22.08
CA CYS A 437 -4.69 10.56 22.71
C CYS A 437 -5.91 9.79 22.16
N SER A 438 -6.66 9.13 23.05
CA SER A 438 -7.79 8.28 22.67
C SER A 438 -9.11 8.83 23.21
N THR A 439 -10.21 8.13 22.94
CA THR A 439 -11.51 8.39 23.57
C THR A 439 -11.55 8.15 25.08
N ARG A 440 -10.49 7.57 25.68
CA ARG A 440 -10.32 7.54 27.14
C ARG A 440 -10.00 8.93 27.69
N ASN A 441 -9.32 9.77 26.90
CA ASN A 441 -8.90 11.12 27.27
C ASN A 441 -9.87 12.20 26.78
N VAL A 442 -10.59 11.94 25.69
CA VAL A 442 -11.50 12.91 25.06
C VAL A 442 -12.93 12.54 25.38
N PRO A 443 -13.72 13.40 26.06
CA PRO A 443 -15.16 13.18 26.22
C PRO A 443 -15.90 13.16 24.89
N PRO A 444 -17.08 12.52 24.79
CA PRO A 444 -17.85 12.53 23.55
C PRO A 444 -18.21 13.94 23.09
N GLN A 445 -17.91 14.24 21.83
CA GLN A 445 -18.03 15.60 21.28
C GLN A 445 -19.41 15.90 20.68
N GLN A 446 -20.32 14.92 20.62
CA GLN A 446 -21.64 15.06 20.00
C GLN A 446 -22.62 15.76 20.94
N HIS A 447 -23.15 16.91 20.51
CA HIS A 447 -24.08 17.73 21.30
C HIS A 447 -25.32 16.95 21.77
N ASP A 448 -25.94 16.14 20.89
CA ASP A 448 -27.15 15.39 21.26
C ASP A 448 -26.90 14.32 22.32
N TRP A 449 -25.73 13.69 22.33
CA TRP A 449 -25.35 12.74 23.38
C TRP A 449 -25.25 13.42 24.72
N TRP A 450 -24.64 14.61 24.75
CA TRP A 450 -24.50 15.41 25.96
C TRP A 450 -25.86 15.87 26.48
N ARG A 451 -26.68 16.45 25.60
CA ARG A 451 -28.04 16.90 25.94
C ARG A 451 -28.86 15.76 26.54
N ASN A 452 -28.85 14.59 25.90
CA ASN A 452 -29.58 13.42 26.39
C ASN A 452 -29.01 12.90 27.73
N ALA A 453 -27.70 12.93 27.93
CA ALA A 453 -27.08 12.55 29.19
C ALA A 453 -27.43 13.52 30.33
N VAL A 454 -27.46 14.83 30.08
CA VAL A 454 -27.89 15.85 31.05
C VAL A 454 -29.36 15.67 31.41
N LEU A 455 -30.22 15.44 30.42
CA LEU A 455 -31.65 15.17 30.61
C LEU A 455 -31.92 13.88 31.40
N ALA A 456 -31.15 12.83 31.16
CA ALA A 456 -31.27 11.55 31.86
C ALA A 456 -30.69 11.58 33.28
N SER A 457 -29.79 12.53 33.57
CA SER A 457 -29.24 12.72 34.90
C SER A 457 -30.27 13.41 35.79
N SER A 458 -30.57 12.84 36.96
CA SER A 458 -31.50 13.37 37.96
C SER A 458 -30.97 14.66 38.61
N THR A 459 -30.85 15.71 37.81
CA THR A 459 -30.37 17.04 38.17
C THR A 459 -31.56 17.98 38.31
N LEU A 460 -31.35 19.16 38.91
CA LEU A 460 -32.34 20.25 38.91
C LEU A 460 -32.80 20.63 37.48
N LEU A 461 -32.00 20.35 36.45
CA LEU A 461 -32.38 20.58 35.05
C LEU A 461 -33.49 19.64 34.58
N SER A 462 -33.51 18.39 35.04
CA SER A 462 -34.58 17.42 34.67
C SER A 462 -35.96 17.75 35.26
N THR A 463 -36.03 18.69 36.21
CA THR A 463 -37.30 19.17 36.79
C THR A 463 -37.93 20.35 36.03
N PHE A 464 -37.24 20.93 35.05
CA PHE A 464 -37.79 22.03 34.25
C PHE A 464 -38.64 21.53 33.07
N PRO A 465 -39.65 22.31 32.61
CA PRO A 465 -40.32 22.11 31.33
C PRO A 465 -39.33 22.06 30.17
N LYS A 466 -39.65 21.26 29.14
CA LYS A 466 -38.79 21.06 27.96
C LYS A 466 -38.40 22.37 27.29
N GLU A 467 -39.31 23.33 27.24
CA GLU A 467 -39.10 24.64 26.63
C GLU A 467 -37.97 25.42 27.33
N LEU A 468 -37.88 25.37 28.65
CA LEU A 468 -36.82 26.04 29.41
C LEU A 468 -35.49 25.30 29.29
N ILE A 469 -35.51 23.98 29.22
CA ILE A 469 -34.30 23.19 28.95
C ILE A 469 -33.77 23.52 27.56
N ASP A 470 -34.65 23.60 26.56
CA ASP A 470 -34.29 23.94 25.18
C ASP A 470 -33.73 25.36 25.09
N MET A 471 -34.27 26.31 25.86
CA MET A 471 -33.68 27.65 25.99
C MET A 471 -32.27 27.59 26.61
N VAL A 472 -32.07 26.88 27.72
CA VAL A 472 -30.74 26.75 28.35
C VAL A 472 -29.73 26.10 27.40
N MET A 473 -30.15 25.07 26.64
CA MET A 473 -29.31 24.39 25.65
C MET A 473 -29.03 25.26 24.41
N ASN A 474 -29.92 26.17 24.04
CA ASN A 474 -29.63 27.16 23.00
C ASN A 474 -28.61 28.20 23.49
N GLU A 475 -28.62 28.54 24.79
CA GLU A 475 -27.67 29.45 25.41
C GLU A 475 -26.29 28.81 25.67
N THR A 476 -26.15 27.48 25.64
CA THR A 476 -24.83 26.82 25.79
C THR A 476 -23.91 27.00 24.59
N GLY A 477 -24.40 27.62 23.50
CA GLY A 477 -23.61 27.94 22.32
C GLY A 477 -23.11 26.69 21.57
N PRO A 478 -21.98 26.78 20.83
CA PRO A 478 -21.43 25.67 20.03
C PRO A 478 -20.67 24.63 20.88
N TRP A 479 -21.17 24.34 22.08
CA TRP A 479 -20.56 23.39 23.02
C TRP A 479 -21.61 22.41 23.55
N PRO A 480 -21.42 21.08 23.35
CA PRO A 480 -20.46 20.44 22.44
C PRO A 480 -20.69 20.75 20.95
N MET A 481 -19.79 20.26 20.10
CA MET A 481 -19.80 20.50 18.65
C MET A 481 -21.12 20.02 18.03
N ASP A 482 -21.73 20.88 17.21
CA ASP A 482 -22.92 20.52 16.45
C ASP A 482 -22.57 19.64 15.23
N LEU A 483 -23.58 18.98 14.64
CA LEU A 483 -23.35 18.07 13.52
C LEU A 483 -22.80 18.78 12.28
N SER A 484 -23.23 20.02 12.01
CA SER A 484 -22.79 20.78 10.85
C SER A 484 -21.33 21.24 10.98
N GLU A 485 -20.92 21.67 12.17
CA GLU A 485 -19.53 21.99 12.53
C GLU A 485 -18.68 20.72 12.41
N ALA A 486 -19.15 19.58 12.93
CA ALA A 486 -18.44 18.30 12.83
C ALA A 486 -18.25 17.84 11.39
N LEU A 487 -19.27 17.98 10.53
CA LEU A 487 -19.18 17.67 9.10
C LEU A 487 -18.21 18.61 8.37
N ALA A 488 -18.17 19.89 8.74
CA ALA A 488 -17.22 20.85 8.17
C ALA A 488 -15.76 20.53 8.55
N TYR A 489 -15.50 20.12 9.79
CA TYR A 489 -14.17 19.63 10.19
C TYR A 489 -13.82 18.31 9.52
N LYS A 490 -14.79 17.40 9.39
CA LYS A 490 -14.59 16.15 8.66
C LYS A 490 -14.13 16.41 7.22
N LYS A 491 -14.82 17.31 6.50
CA LYS A 491 -14.44 17.69 5.14
C LYS A 491 -13.02 18.28 5.06
N ARG A 492 -12.64 19.12 6.03
CA ARG A 492 -11.27 19.68 6.10
C ARG A 492 -10.21 18.61 6.37
N SER A 493 -10.48 17.70 7.29
CA SER A 493 -9.58 16.58 7.58
C SER A 493 -9.44 15.63 6.39
N GLU A 494 -10.53 15.38 5.64
CA GLU A 494 -10.49 14.58 4.41
C GLU A 494 -9.65 15.25 3.32
N ALA A 495 -9.76 16.57 3.15
CA ALA A 495 -8.93 17.32 2.21
C ALA A 495 -7.43 17.26 2.56
N GLU A 496 -7.08 17.39 3.84
CA GLU A 496 -5.69 17.27 4.31
C GLU A 496 -5.13 15.86 4.07
N ARG A 497 -5.95 14.82 4.27
CA ARG A 497 -5.55 13.43 3.97
C ARG A 497 -5.34 13.18 2.49
N GLU A 498 -6.16 13.77 1.64
CA GLU A 498 -5.96 13.66 0.19
C GLU A 498 -4.63 14.32 -0.24
N GLU A 499 -4.30 15.48 0.34
CA GLU A 499 -3.00 16.12 0.13
C GLU A 499 -1.84 15.24 0.62
N ALA A 500 -2.01 14.58 1.78
CA ALA A 500 -1.03 13.63 2.30
C ALA A 500 -0.87 12.41 1.39
N HIS A 501 -1.95 11.88 0.78
CA HIS A 501 -1.86 10.79 -0.19
C HIS A 501 -1.07 11.20 -1.45
N GLU A 502 -1.28 12.43 -1.95
CA GLU A 502 -0.48 12.96 -3.06
C GLU A 502 1.00 13.18 -2.67
N ALA A 503 1.26 13.56 -1.41
CA ALA A 503 2.62 13.63 -0.88
C ALA A 503 3.26 12.24 -0.74
N GLN A 504 2.52 11.23 -0.30
CA GLN A 504 2.96 9.83 -0.26
C GLN A 504 3.35 9.34 -1.66
N LYS A 505 2.57 9.71 -2.68
CA LYS A 505 2.82 9.36 -4.08
C LYS A 505 4.10 9.96 -4.65
N SER A 506 4.37 11.23 -4.35
CA SER A 506 5.46 11.99 -4.98
C SER A 506 6.86 11.73 -4.42
N MET A 507 6.99 11.26 -3.17
CA MET A 507 8.28 11.29 -2.44
C MET A 507 8.65 9.96 -1.76
N PHE A 508 8.12 8.85 -2.27
CA PHE A 508 8.30 7.51 -1.71
C PHE A 508 9.75 6.99 -1.67
N GLN A 509 10.68 7.55 -2.46
CA GLN A 509 12.10 7.15 -2.48
C GLN A 509 12.79 7.23 -1.10
N ASN A 510 12.22 8.00 -0.17
CA ASN A 510 12.73 8.17 1.20
C ASN A 510 11.78 7.59 2.27
N TYR A 511 10.85 6.74 1.85
CA TYR A 511 9.87 6.11 2.72
C TYR A 511 10.49 4.92 3.45
N TRP A 512 11.10 5.24 4.58
CA TRP A 512 11.44 4.26 5.59
C TRP A 512 10.12 3.88 6.26
N PHE A 513 9.63 2.67 5.98
CA PHE A 513 8.50 2.02 6.66
C PHE A 513 8.85 1.71 8.12
N TRP A 514 9.40 2.67 8.86
CA TRP A 514 10.10 2.44 10.10
C TRP A 514 9.81 3.61 11.04
N TYR A 515 8.78 3.45 11.87
CA TYR A 515 9.16 3.35 13.27
C TYR A 515 9.32 1.86 13.50
N ASP A 516 10.55 1.43 13.76
CA ASP A 516 10.74 0.22 14.53
C ASP A 516 9.77 0.27 15.72
N LEU A 517 9.21 -0.86 16.14
CA LEU A 517 8.85 -1.00 17.55
C LEU A 517 10.12 -0.54 18.28
N GLU A 518 10.13 0.68 18.84
CA GLU A 518 11.34 1.27 19.41
C GLU A 518 11.81 0.29 20.48
N TYR A 519 12.79 -0.53 20.11
CA TYR A 519 13.48 -1.38 21.05
C TYR A 519 14.26 -0.41 21.93
N ARG A 520 13.77 -0.23 23.16
CA ARG A 520 14.69 0.03 24.24
C ARG A 520 15.50 -1.21 24.54
#